data_AF-A0A073CDA3-F1
#
_entry.id   AF-A0A073CDA3-F1
#
_cell.length_a   1.000
_cell.length_b   1.000
_cell.length_c   1.000
_cell.angle_alpha   90.00
_cell.angle_beta   90.00
_cell.angle_gamma   90.00
#
_symmetry.space_group_name_H-M   'P 1'
#
loop_
_entity.id
_entity.type
_entity.pdbx_description
1 polymer ?
#
loop_
_entity_poly.entity_id
_entity_poly.type
_entity_poly.pdbx_seq_one_letter_code
_entity_poly.pdbx_strand_id
1 'polypeptide(L)'
;MYLGVQIRRTREADGDTKKELIKGKFNIKHHQIGSVLLALMVLGSIGGMGVTYINNGKLFVGPHLLAGLGMTGMIAISASLTPYMQKGVNWARYSHITLNTIILGLFAWQAITGVEIVQRIISKM
;
A
#
# COMPACT_ATOMS: atom_id res chain seq x y z
N MET A 1 8.05 -1.24 1.59
CA MET A 1 9.22 -0.33 1.74
C MET A 1 10.57 -0.99 1.48
N TYR A 2 10.91 -2.13 2.09
CA TYR A 2 12.23 -2.79 1.93
C TYR A 2 12.73 -2.94 0.48
N LEU A 3 11.91 -3.51 -0.42
CA LEU A 3 12.31 -3.71 -1.82
C LEU A 3 12.57 -2.39 -2.55
N GLY A 4 11.84 -1.32 -2.22
CA GLY A 4 12.10 0.03 -2.75
C GLY A 4 13.45 0.57 -2.32
N VAL A 5 13.86 0.32 -1.07
CA VAL A 5 15.21 0.67 -0.57
C VAL A 5 16.28 -0.15 -1.30
N GLN A 6 16.05 -1.45 -1.53
CA GLN A 6 16.99 -2.28 -2.28
C GLN A 6 17.15 -1.81 -3.73
N ILE A 7 16.06 -1.41 -4.42
CA ILE A 7 16.14 -0.81 -5.75
C ILE A 7 17.00 0.46 -5.74
N ARG A 8 16.83 1.33 -4.74
CA ARG A 8 17.66 2.53 -4.58
C ARG A 8 19.13 2.16 -4.38
N ARG A 9 19.43 1.21 -3.49
CA ARG A 9 20.79 0.69 -3.26
C ARG A 9 21.40 0.12 -4.54
N THR A 10 20.65 -0.66 -5.33
CA THR A 10 21.14 -1.19 -6.62
C THR A 10 21.51 -0.08 -7.60
N ARG A 11 20.77 1.04 -7.60
CA ARG A 11 21.06 2.18 -8.48
C ARG A 11 22.29 2.97 -8.04
N GLU A 12 22.47 3.12 -6.74
CA GLU A 12 23.57 3.88 -6.12
C GLU A 12 24.87 3.07 -5.96
N ALA A 13 24.81 1.74 -6.09
CA ALA A 13 25.98 0.87 -6.00
C ALA A 13 26.80 0.82 -7.31
N ASP A 14 28.10 0.54 -7.14
CA ASP A 14 29.08 0.36 -8.21
C ASP A 14 29.87 -0.96 -8.05
N GLY A 15 30.65 -1.30 -9.07
CA GLY A 15 31.55 -2.46 -9.06
C GLY A 15 30.83 -3.80 -8.82
N ASP A 16 31.48 -4.68 -8.07
CA ASP A 16 30.97 -6.04 -7.79
C ASP A 16 29.72 -6.03 -6.91
N THR A 17 29.59 -5.04 -6.01
CA THR A 17 28.38 -4.83 -5.21
C THR A 17 27.15 -4.61 -6.10
N LYS A 18 27.28 -3.81 -7.16
CA LYS A 18 26.19 -3.59 -8.12
C LYS A 18 25.83 -4.88 -8.85
N LYS A 19 26.83 -5.63 -9.33
CA LYS A 19 26.62 -6.91 -10.03
C LYS A 19 25.84 -7.89 -9.16
N GLU A 20 26.18 -7.97 -7.88
CA GLU A 20 25.49 -8.86 -6.95
C GLU A 20 24.05 -8.41 -6.68
N LEU A 21 23.83 -7.11 -6.44
CA LEU A 21 22.50 -6.56 -6.20
C LEU A 21 21.55 -6.73 -7.40
N ILE A 22 22.05 -6.65 -8.64
CA ILE A 22 21.25 -6.87 -9.85
C ILE A 22 20.64 -8.28 -9.88
N LYS A 23 21.37 -9.31 -9.42
CA LYS A 23 20.87 -10.69 -9.35
C LYS A 23 19.62 -10.80 -8.47
N GLY A 24 19.48 -9.92 -7.48
CA GLY A 24 18.34 -9.87 -6.57
C GLY A 24 17.00 -9.53 -7.24
N LYS A 25 17.01 -8.94 -8.44
CA LYS A 25 15.81 -8.57 -9.24
C LYS A 25 14.76 -7.79 -8.42
N PHE A 26 15.22 -6.87 -7.56
CA PHE A 26 14.38 -6.19 -6.59
C PHE A 26 13.25 -5.36 -7.22
N ASN A 27 13.47 -4.82 -8.42
CA ASN A 27 12.44 -4.13 -9.21
C ASN A 27 11.26 -5.04 -9.57
N ILE A 28 11.53 -6.26 -10.03
CA ILE A 28 10.49 -7.25 -10.38
C ILE A 28 9.72 -7.66 -9.13
N LYS A 29 10.45 -8.02 -8.06
CA LYS A 29 9.83 -8.41 -6.78
C LYS A 29 8.97 -7.29 -6.20
N HIS A 30 9.45 -6.04 -6.28
CA HIS A 30 8.70 -4.89 -5.79
C HIS A 30 7.41 -4.68 -6.57
N HIS A 31 7.45 -4.80 -7.90
CA HIS A 31 6.26 -4.72 -8.73
C HIS A 31 5.26 -5.84 -8.39
N GLN A 32 5.71 -7.10 -8.32
CA GLN A 32 4.82 -8.23 -8.02
C GLN A 32 4.14 -8.10 -6.65
N ILE A 33 4.92 -7.85 -5.60
CA ILE A 33 4.38 -7.69 -4.24
C ILE A 33 3.51 -6.42 -4.16
N GLY A 34 3.91 -5.34 -4.83
CA GLY A 34 3.11 -4.11 -4.92
C GLY A 34 1.75 -4.35 -5.58
N SER A 35 1.70 -5.13 -6.66
CA SER A 35 0.45 -5.49 -7.35
C SER A 35 -0.47 -6.34 -6.47
N VAL A 36 0.09 -7.31 -5.74
CA VAL A 36 -0.67 -8.12 -4.77
C VAL A 36 -1.21 -7.23 -3.65
N LEU A 37 -0.39 -6.34 -3.09
CA LEU A 37 -0.81 -5.41 -2.04
C LEU A 37 -1.92 -4.48 -2.51
N LEU A 38 -1.82 -3.95 -3.74
CA LEU A 38 -2.85 -3.13 -4.37
C LEU A 38 -4.18 -3.89 -4.45
N ALA A 39 -4.15 -5.12 -4.99
CA ALA A 39 -5.34 -5.95 -5.11
C ALA A 39 -5.98 -6.24 -3.74
N LEU A 40 -5.17 -6.64 -2.75
CA LEU A 40 -5.65 -6.91 -1.40
C LEU A 40 -6.25 -5.68 -0.72
N MET A 41 -5.63 -4.51 -0.87
CA MET A 41 -6.13 -3.28 -0.26
C MET A 41 -7.46 -2.84 -0.88
N VAL A 42 -7.57 -2.88 -2.22
CA VAL A 42 -8.80 -2.53 -2.94
C VAL A 42 -9.93 -3.51 -2.60
N LEU A 43 -9.68 -4.82 -2.73
CA LEU A 43 -10.68 -5.84 -2.45
C LEU A 43 -11.05 -5.88 -0.96
N GLY A 44 -10.06 -5.69 -0.08
CA GLY A 44 -10.31 -5.57 1.36
C GLY A 44 -11.20 -4.38 1.71
N SER A 45 -10.97 -3.21 1.09
CA SER A 45 -11.83 -2.05 1.29
C SER A 45 -13.25 -2.29 0.77
N ILE A 46 -13.39 -2.87 -0.42
CA ILE A 46 -14.71 -3.20 -0.99
C ILE A 46 -15.43 -4.23 -0.13
N GLY A 47 -14.75 -5.31 0.25
CA GLY A 47 -15.30 -6.38 1.08
C GLY A 47 -15.72 -5.90 2.47
N GLY A 48 -14.87 -5.10 3.13
CA GLY A 48 -15.19 -4.52 4.44
C GLY A 48 -16.43 -3.62 4.40
N MET A 49 -16.54 -2.77 3.38
CA MET A 49 -17.76 -1.97 3.16
C MET A 49 -18.96 -2.85 2.85
N GLY A 50 -18.81 -3.85 1.98
CA GLY A 50 -19.88 -4.77 1.59
C GLY A 50 -20.45 -5.54 2.79
N VAL A 51 -19.59 -6.14 3.61
CA VAL A 51 -19.99 -6.84 4.85
C VAL A 51 -20.67 -5.89 5.82
N THR A 52 -20.13 -4.68 5.99
CA THR A 52 -20.75 -3.66 6.86
C THR A 52 -22.16 -3.32 6.39
N TYR A 53 -22.33 -3.08 5.09
CA TYR A 53 -23.62 -2.73 4.52
C TYR A 53 -24.63 -3.87 4.62
N ILE A 54 -24.24 -5.10 4.27
CA ILE A 54 -25.12 -6.28 4.34
C ILE A 54 -25.61 -6.51 5.78
N ASN A 55 -24.73 -6.37 6.77
CA ASN A 55 -25.07 -6.65 8.17
C ASN A 55 -25.84 -5.51 8.87
N ASN A 56 -25.74 -4.26 8.38
CA ASN A 56 -26.30 -3.09 9.09
C ASN A 56 -27.29 -2.26 8.25
N GLY A 57 -27.46 -2.57 6.96
CA GLY A 57 -28.27 -1.79 6.02
C GLY A 57 -27.70 -0.41 5.67
N LYS A 58 -26.51 -0.08 6.17
CA LYS A 58 -25.82 1.21 5.93
C LYS A 58 -24.32 1.09 6.19
N LEU A 59 -23.56 2.06 5.67
CA LEU A 59 -22.16 2.25 6.02
C LEU A 59 -22.04 3.23 7.20
N PHE A 60 -21.11 2.95 8.12
CA PHE A 60 -20.76 3.87 9.19
C PHE A 60 -19.64 4.81 8.72
N VAL A 61 -19.98 6.08 8.50
CA VAL A 61 -19.01 7.10 8.10
C VAL A 61 -18.22 7.55 9.32
N GLY A 62 -17.10 6.88 9.57
CA GLY A 62 -16.17 7.20 10.64
C GLY A 62 -14.73 7.32 10.16
N PRO A 63 -13.79 7.69 11.05
CA PRO A 63 -12.37 7.86 10.71
C PRO A 63 -11.76 6.63 10.05
N HIS A 64 -12.14 5.42 10.49
CA HIS A 64 -11.64 4.17 9.91
C HIS A 64 -12.01 4.06 8.42
N LEU A 65 -13.29 4.20 8.09
CA LEU A 65 -13.79 4.13 6.70
C LEU A 65 -13.15 5.20 5.81
N LEU A 66 -13.14 6.46 6.26
CA LEU A 66 -12.62 7.57 5.46
C LEU A 66 -11.11 7.42 5.19
N ALA A 67 -10.33 7.02 6.19
CA ALA A 67 -8.91 6.76 6.02
C ALA A 67 -8.65 5.53 5.12
N GLY A 68 -9.44 4.46 5.25
CA GLY A 68 -9.36 3.29 4.36
C GLY A 68 -9.65 3.63 2.89
N LEU A 69 -10.67 4.45 2.62
CA LEU A 69 -10.96 4.95 1.28
C LEU A 69 -9.83 5.84 0.75
N GLY A 70 -9.32 6.75 1.59
CA GLY A 70 -8.17 7.59 1.26
C GLY A 70 -6.93 6.75 0.91
N MET A 71 -6.63 5.72 1.69
CA MET A 71 -5.53 4.79 1.43
C MET A 71 -5.72 4.04 0.10
N THR A 72 -6.94 3.60 -0.20
CA THR A 72 -7.28 2.93 -1.46
C THR A 72 -7.00 3.84 -2.66
N GLY A 73 -7.38 5.13 -2.58
CA GLY A 73 -7.03 6.12 -3.59
C GLY A 73 -5.53 6.36 -3.68
N MET A 74 -4.85 6.53 -2.54
CA MET A 74 -3.41 6.76 -2.50
C MET A 74 -2.59 5.62 -3.10
N ILE A 75 -2.94 4.36 -2.81
CA ILE A 75 -2.20 3.21 -3.36
C ILE A 75 -2.41 3.08 -4.87
N ALA A 76 -3.61 3.38 -5.37
CA ALA A 76 -3.90 3.39 -6.80
C ALA A 76 -3.11 4.49 -7.54
N ILE A 77 -3.10 5.71 -6.99
CA ILE A 77 -2.28 6.82 -7.51
C ILE A 77 -0.79 6.45 -7.45
N SER A 78 -0.34 5.89 -6.34
CA SER A 78 1.06 5.51 -6.18
C SER A 78 1.50 4.46 -7.21
N ALA A 79 0.65 3.46 -7.48
CA ALA A 79 0.91 2.46 -8.51
C ALA A 79 0.95 3.06 -9.92
N SER A 80 0.07 4.02 -10.22
CA SER A 80 -0.01 4.67 -11.54
C SER A 80 1.19 5.56 -11.87
N LEU A 81 2.02 5.92 -10.88
CA LEU A 81 3.28 6.65 -11.10
C LEU A 81 4.40 5.80 -11.71
N THR A 82 4.23 4.47 -11.76
CA THR A 82 5.26 3.52 -12.21
C THR A 82 5.82 3.83 -13.62
N PRO A 83 5.00 4.12 -14.65
CA PRO A 83 5.52 4.41 -15.99
C PRO A 83 6.42 5.66 -16.03
N TYR A 84 6.11 6.70 -15.23
CA TYR A 84 6.95 7.89 -15.13
C TYR A 84 8.27 7.60 -14.41
N MET A 85 8.22 6.82 -13.32
CA MET A 85 9.43 6.42 -12.61
C MET A 85 10.38 5.57 -13.47
N GLN A 86 9.84 4.71 -14.33
CA GLN A 86 10.60 3.91 -15.31
C GLN A 86 11.28 4.79 -16.35
N LYS A 87 10.66 5.92 -16.72
CA LYS A 87 11.26 6.97 -17.57
C LYS A 87 12.28 7.85 -16.83
N GLY A 88 12.64 7.52 -15.59
CA GLY A 88 13.62 8.28 -14.81
C GLY A 88 13.08 9.53 -14.12
N VAL A 89 11.78 9.82 -14.23
CA VAL A 89 11.17 11.06 -13.71
C VAL A 89 11.22 11.10 -12.18
N ASN A 90 11.90 12.12 -11.63
CA ASN A 90 12.17 12.22 -10.19
C ASN A 90 10.94 12.60 -9.36
N TRP A 91 10.10 13.53 -9.83
CA TRP A 91 8.91 13.94 -9.08
C TRP A 91 7.97 12.75 -8.84
N ALA A 92 7.76 11.90 -9.86
CA ALA A 92 6.95 10.69 -9.74
C ALA A 92 7.54 9.72 -8.71
N ARG A 93 8.87 9.60 -8.65
CA ARG A 93 9.55 8.75 -7.68
C ARG A 93 9.39 9.25 -6.25
N TYR A 94 9.58 10.55 -6.03
CA TYR A 94 9.39 11.13 -4.70
C TYR A 94 7.93 11.05 -4.26
N SER A 95 6.97 11.35 -5.15
CA SER A 95 5.55 11.19 -4.87
C SER A 95 5.18 9.75 -4.50
N HIS A 96 5.66 8.76 -5.26
CA HIS A 96 5.45 7.35 -4.95
C HIS A 96 5.98 6.97 -3.56
N ILE A 97 7.21 7.40 -3.22
CA ILE A 97 7.81 7.12 -1.91
C ILE A 97 7.02 7.78 -0.78
N THR A 98 6.66 9.06 -0.94
CA THR A 98 5.87 9.82 0.05
C THR A 98 4.51 9.18 0.28
N LEU A 99 3.77 8.87 -0.78
CA LEU A 99 2.47 8.19 -0.70
C LEU A 99 2.59 6.86 0.03
N ASN A 100 3.56 6.01 -0.32
CA ASN A 100 3.73 4.71 0.36
C ASN A 100 4.17 4.83 1.82
N THR A 101 4.89 5.90 2.18
CA THR A 101 5.27 6.17 3.57
C THR A 101 4.04 6.57 4.39
N ILE A 102 3.19 7.45 3.85
CA ILE A 102 1.92 7.83 4.47
C ILE A 102 1.00 6.61 4.59
N ILE A 103 0.84 5.82 3.53
CA ILE A 103 0.05 4.59 3.52
C ILE A 103 0.55 3.63 4.62
N LEU A 104 1.87 3.47 4.80
CA LEU A 104 2.40 2.60 5.85
C LEU A 104 1.98 3.08 7.25
N GLY A 105 2.07 4.37 7.52
CA GLY A 105 1.63 4.95 8.79
C GLY A 105 0.13 4.80 9.02
N LEU A 106 -0.69 5.10 8.01
CA LEU A 106 -2.14 4.93 8.07
C LEU A 106 -2.53 3.46 8.20
N PHE A 107 -1.83 2.53 7.55
CA PHE A 107 -2.09 1.10 7.66
C PHE A 107 -1.87 0.60 9.09
N ALA A 108 -0.81 1.05 9.76
CA ALA A 108 -0.57 0.71 11.16
C ALA A 108 -1.72 1.19 12.06
N TRP A 109 -2.22 2.41 11.86
CA TRP A 109 -3.42 2.91 12.56
C TRP A 109 -4.67 2.07 12.23
N GLN A 110 -4.90 1.83 10.94
CA GLN A 110 -6.07 1.08 10.45
C GLN A 110 -6.11 -0.34 11.04
N ALA A 111 -4.96 -0.99 11.19
CA ALA A 111 -4.88 -2.31 11.81
C ALA A 111 -5.40 -2.29 13.25
N ILE A 112 -5.01 -1.29 14.06
CA ILE A 112 -5.47 -1.15 15.45
C ILE A 112 -6.99 -0.90 15.49
N THR A 113 -7.44 0.14 14.79
CA THR A 113 -8.88 0.49 14.78
C THR A 113 -9.77 -0.57 14.15
N GLY A 114 -9.25 -1.34 13.19
CA GLY A 114 -9.96 -2.46 12.58
C GLY A 114 -10.20 -3.60 13.57
N VAL A 115 -9.21 -3.92 14.40
CA VAL A 115 -9.36 -4.93 15.47
C VAL A 115 -10.42 -4.49 16.48
N GLU A 116 -10.42 -3.22 16.89
CA GLU A 116 -11.45 -2.68 17.79
C GLU A 116 -12.86 -2.81 17.21
N ILE A 117 -13.02 -2.55 15.90
CA ILE A 117 -14.30 -2.70 15.21
C ILE A 117 -14.75 -4.17 15.21
N VAL A 118 -13.86 -5.09 14.86
CA VAL A 118 -14.15 -6.53 14.87
C VAL A 118 -14.54 -7.00 16.29
N GLN A 119 -13.80 -6.58 17.31
CA GLN A 119 -14.11 -6.92 18.70
C GLN A 119 -15.50 -6.42 19.12
N ARG A 120 -15.88 -5.19 18.75
CA ARG A 120 -17.22 -4.64 19.02
C ARG A 120 -18.33 -5.41 18.31
N ILE A 121 -18.05 -5.96 17.13
CA ILE A 121 -19.02 -6.79 16.40
C ILE A 121 -19.20 -8.12 17.13
N ILE A 122 -18.09 -8.81 17.44
CA ILE A 122 -18.12 -10.11 18.13
C ILE A 122 -18.76 -10.00 19.51
N SER A 123 -18.48 -8.93 20.28
CA SER A 123 -19.06 -8.74 21.62
C SER A 123 -20.57 -8.47 21.62
N LYS A 124 -21.15 -8.18 20.45
CA LYS A 124 -22.58 -7.89 20.28
C LYS A 124 -23.36 -9.03 19.63
N MET A 125 -22.65 -10.09 19.22
CA MET A 125 -23.25 -11.37 18.80
C MET A 125 -23.59 -12.21 20.03
#